data_AF-A0A9D9IIK2-F1
#
_entry.id   AF-A0A9D9IIK2-F1
#
_cell.length_a   1.000
_cell.length_b   1.000
_cell.length_c   1.000
_cell.angle_alpha   90.00
_cell.angle_beta   90.00
_cell.angle_gamma   90.00
#
_symmetry.space_group_name_H-M   'P 1'
#
loop_
_entity.id
_entity.type
_entity.pdbx_description
1 polymer ?
#
loop_
_entity_poly.entity_id
_entity_poly.type
_entity_poly.pdbx_seq_one_letter_code
_entity_poly.pdbx_strand_id
1 'polypeptide(L)'
;MKQEIFEKYYTFNPAYVLRNDVSRTVLVTADDHSLKGLDVDDVITLIHPVYAMLLSFFNGRKRLSESVSDASEFFNVSEEDIRKIISKMLDNENDIGVEYDNNFFYLPSKLLIERQEWMNIPLYQPGQFDIDCDVDLKSKRLNIPVYMSLLVNNRCRTDCIYCYADKRRIYDCTIPFGRLQEIIAEARSIGIVSFDLQGGELFLYPEWDMLLKELFKAGYTVYISTKYPLTREEIERLKEAGVEEIQISLDSIYADDLMANLRVEKVYRDKILAAVSMLDAAGISMKMKSVITSPIFNLGRLEEYIRYFNQFENVKIVELTAPARSLYKSQDDFEHYRLSPGQIKSILGLAKRMIANKEVSFELRTDIPEPEKNQNESPDEKRKVFLRRSQCSGNMTSFMVLPNGDVTICEEAYFNKNLCLGNILHTSIMDMWNSEKARGLFYIPQSAFPKESPCSACPEFKECRYGKGVCWTEAMAAYGEDNWMFPVPSCPHAPSGYNDILIW
;
A
#
# COMPACT_ATOMS: atom_id res chain seq x y z
N MET A 1 18.17 18.53 29.16
CA MET A 1 18.81 17.29 28.68
C MET A 1 20.08 17.03 29.47
N LYS A 2 20.36 15.77 29.84
CA LYS A 2 21.62 15.42 30.53
C LYS A 2 22.80 15.56 29.56
N GLN A 3 23.94 16.05 30.02
CA GLN A 3 25.14 16.25 29.22
C GLN A 3 25.64 14.96 28.54
N GLU A 4 25.35 13.80 29.15
CA GLU A 4 25.67 12.46 28.66
C GLU A 4 25.05 12.10 27.29
N ILE A 5 23.88 12.65 26.95
CA ILE A 5 23.21 12.36 25.66
C ILE A 5 24.05 12.85 24.49
N PHE A 6 24.80 13.95 24.67
CA PHE A 6 25.59 14.55 23.59
C PHE A 6 26.87 13.80 23.26
N GLU A 7 27.27 12.85 24.12
CA GLU A 7 28.40 11.94 23.87
C GLU A 7 27.99 10.69 23.07
N LYS A 8 26.68 10.47 22.88
CA LYS A 8 26.12 9.34 22.12
C LYS A 8 26.08 9.64 20.62
N TYR A 9 25.87 8.58 19.83
CA TYR A 9 25.68 8.65 18.39
C TYR A 9 24.20 8.55 18.08
N TYR A 10 23.66 9.58 17.42
CA TYR A 10 22.27 9.62 16.98
C TYR A 10 22.20 9.68 15.46
N THR A 11 21.18 9.03 14.91
CA THR A 11 20.91 9.02 13.49
C THR A 11 19.46 9.39 13.22
N PHE A 12 19.21 10.05 12.09
CA PHE A 12 17.91 10.05 11.46
C PHE A 12 17.47 8.60 11.26
N ASN A 13 16.26 8.30 11.71
CA ASN A 13 15.74 6.94 11.75
C ASN A 13 15.65 6.37 10.33
N PRO A 14 16.34 5.26 10.03
CA PRO A 14 16.35 4.66 8.69
C PRO A 14 14.99 4.14 8.24
N ALA A 15 14.01 4.00 9.16
CA ALA A 15 12.63 3.70 8.81
C ALA A 15 11.93 4.84 8.06
N TYR A 16 12.56 6.01 7.93
CA TYR A 16 12.09 7.12 7.10
C TYR A 16 13.07 7.46 5.98
N VAL A 17 12.53 7.93 4.86
CA VAL A 17 13.25 8.41 3.69
C VAL A 17 12.91 9.87 3.46
N LEU A 18 13.95 10.69 3.23
CA LEU A 18 13.82 12.09 2.83
C LEU A 18 13.98 12.20 1.32
N ARG A 19 13.04 12.88 0.65
CA ARG A 19 13.02 13.02 -0.80
C ARG A 19 12.80 14.47 -1.20
N ASN A 20 13.67 14.99 -2.07
CA ASN A 20 13.41 16.24 -2.76
C ASN A 20 12.26 16.02 -3.76
N ASP A 21 11.15 16.74 -3.57
CA ASP A 21 9.95 16.70 -4.43
C ASP A 21 9.87 17.99 -5.26
N VAL A 22 11.01 18.46 -5.78
CA VAL A 22 11.20 19.64 -6.63
C VAL A 22 10.98 20.97 -5.90
N SER A 23 9.80 21.19 -5.33
CA SER A 23 9.39 22.44 -4.67
C SER A 23 9.17 22.29 -3.16
N ARG A 24 9.51 21.13 -2.61
CA ARG A 24 9.38 20.78 -1.18
C ARG A 24 10.20 19.54 -0.86
N THR A 25 10.26 19.16 0.41
CA THR A 25 10.73 17.83 0.81
C THR A 25 9.58 16.96 1.29
N VAL A 26 9.60 15.69 0.90
CA VAL A 26 8.69 14.65 1.39
C VAL A 26 9.46 13.75 2.34
N LEU A 27 8.90 13.53 3.53
CA LEU A 27 9.32 12.46 4.44
C LEU A 27 8.31 11.32 4.30
N VAL A 28 8.83 10.13 4.01
CA VAL A 28 8.03 8.94 3.78
C VAL A 28 8.61 7.73 4.52
N THR A 29 7.75 6.84 5.02
CA THR A 29 8.17 5.56 5.60
C THR A 29 8.88 4.69 4.57
N ALA A 30 10.04 4.15 4.94
CA ALA A 30 10.83 3.27 4.07
C ALA A 30 10.13 1.93 3.86
N ASP A 31 10.22 1.39 2.64
CA ASP A 31 9.81 0.02 2.34
C ASP A 31 11.03 -0.92 2.42
N ASP A 32 11.44 -1.21 3.66
CA ASP A 32 12.61 -2.06 3.93
C ASP A 32 12.29 -3.08 5.05
N HIS A 33 12.15 -4.35 4.66
CA HIS A 33 11.86 -5.43 5.59
C HIS A 33 13.01 -5.75 6.55
N SER A 34 14.24 -5.26 6.31
CA SER A 34 15.36 -5.41 7.24
C SER A 34 15.22 -4.53 8.49
N LEU A 35 14.36 -3.51 8.43
CA LEU A 35 14.10 -2.58 9.53
C LEU A 35 13.02 -3.08 10.51
N LYS A 36 12.63 -4.36 10.41
CA LYS A 36 11.70 -5.02 11.33
C LYS A 36 12.12 -4.77 12.79
N GLY A 37 11.26 -4.11 13.57
CA GLY A 37 11.49 -3.75 14.98
C GLY A 37 11.60 -2.25 15.24
N LEU A 38 11.81 -1.44 14.20
CA LEU A 38 11.63 0.03 14.25
C LEU A 38 10.16 0.35 13.99
N ASP A 39 9.32 0.05 14.98
CA ASP A 39 7.87 0.27 14.91
C ASP A 39 7.58 1.77 14.73
N VAL A 40 7.24 2.17 13.51
CA VAL A 40 6.88 3.53 13.12
C VAL A 40 5.58 3.49 12.33
N ASP A 41 4.80 4.56 12.41
CA ASP A 41 3.60 4.69 11.62
C ASP A 41 3.94 4.82 10.13
N ASP A 42 3.04 4.34 9.27
CA ASP A 42 3.11 4.62 7.83
C ASP A 42 2.76 6.09 7.58
N VAL A 43 3.74 6.86 7.11
CA VAL A 43 3.67 8.31 7.00
C VAL A 43 4.11 8.74 5.62
N ILE A 44 3.36 9.70 5.06
CA ILE A 44 3.81 10.59 4.00
C ILE A 44 3.47 12.00 4.44
N THR A 45 4.50 12.79 4.75
CA THR A 45 4.34 14.17 5.22
C THR A 45 5.24 15.12 4.44
N LEU A 46 4.75 16.33 4.23
CA LEU A 46 5.51 17.40 3.59
C LEU A 46 6.28 18.13 4.68
N ILE A 47 7.58 18.33 4.50
CA ILE A 47 8.40 19.09 5.44
C ILE A 47 9.13 20.21 4.72
N HIS A 48 9.39 21.29 5.45
CA HIS A 48 10.20 22.38 4.92
C HIS A 48 11.65 21.89 4.67
N PRO A 49 12.30 22.24 3.54
CA PRO A 49 13.62 21.72 3.17
C PRO A 49 14.72 21.93 4.22
N VAL A 50 14.67 23.03 4.95
CA VAL A 50 15.58 23.31 6.09
C VAL A 50 15.60 22.18 7.13
N TYR A 51 14.46 21.53 7.40
CA TYR A 51 14.42 20.40 8.32
C TYR A 51 15.10 19.17 7.74
N ALA A 52 14.92 18.92 6.44
CA ALA A 52 15.61 17.82 5.76
C ALA A 52 17.13 18.02 5.76
N MET A 53 17.58 19.25 5.48
CA MET A 53 18.98 19.65 5.59
C MET A 53 19.50 19.43 7.02
N LEU A 54 18.76 19.86 8.05
CA LEU A 54 19.13 19.66 9.44
C LEU A 54 19.27 18.17 9.78
N LEU A 55 18.29 17.35 9.39
CA LEU A 55 18.28 15.91 9.65
C LEU A 55 19.47 15.20 8.97
N SER A 56 19.96 15.70 7.84
CA SER A 56 21.10 15.11 7.12
C SER A 56 22.43 15.11 7.90
N PHE A 57 22.58 15.99 8.90
CA PHE A 57 23.77 16.03 9.78
C PHE A 57 23.78 14.89 10.81
N PHE A 58 22.63 14.27 11.09
CA PHE A 58 22.48 13.18 12.03
C PHE A 58 22.50 11.84 11.28
N ASN A 59 23.68 11.43 10.81
CA ASN A 59 23.87 10.16 10.09
C ASN A 59 24.52 9.07 10.96
N GLY A 60 24.57 9.30 12.27
CA GLY A 60 25.15 8.39 13.26
C GLY A 60 26.66 8.19 13.17
N ARG A 61 27.40 8.87 12.29
CA ARG A 61 28.86 8.68 12.16
C ARG A 61 29.69 9.53 13.13
N LYS A 62 29.11 10.61 13.64
CA LYS A 62 29.71 11.52 14.61
C LYS A 62 28.89 11.52 15.90
N ARG A 63 29.50 11.97 17.00
CA ARG A 63 28.76 12.19 18.24
C ARG A 63 27.72 13.28 18.01
N LEU A 64 26.63 13.23 18.78
CA LEU A 64 25.56 14.21 18.69
C LEU A 64 26.08 15.64 18.86
N SER A 65 27.07 15.87 19.74
CA SER A 65 27.74 17.17 19.91
C SER A 65 28.44 17.68 18.65
N GLU A 66 29.12 16.80 17.92
CA GLU A 66 29.83 17.13 16.68
C GLU A 66 28.85 17.42 15.55
N SER A 67 27.81 16.57 15.37
CA SER A 67 26.75 16.81 14.39
C SER A 67 26.00 18.14 14.64
N VAL A 68 25.80 18.50 15.92
CA VAL A 68 25.25 19.82 16.29
C VAL A 68 26.17 20.96 15.87
N SER A 69 27.48 20.80 16.04
CA SER A 69 28.48 21.80 15.64
C SER A 69 28.51 21.98 14.12
N ASP A 70 28.52 20.88 13.36
CA ASP A 70 28.46 20.91 11.89
C ASP A 70 27.18 21.62 11.40
N ALA A 71 26.02 21.29 11.98
CA ALA A 71 24.75 21.93 11.62
C ALA A 71 24.73 23.43 11.99
N SER A 72 25.29 23.79 13.15
CA SER A 72 25.42 25.18 13.61
C SER A 72 26.25 26.02 12.63
N GLU A 73 27.38 25.47 12.17
CA GLU A 73 28.24 26.11 11.17
C GLU A 73 27.51 26.28 9.83
N PHE A 74 26.83 25.23 9.35
CA PHE A 74 26.12 25.25 8.07
C PHE A 74 24.98 26.27 8.04
N PHE A 75 24.14 26.32 9.08
CA PHE A 75 23.00 27.24 9.14
C PHE A 75 23.39 28.65 9.65
N ASN A 76 24.63 28.84 10.11
CA ASN A 76 25.10 30.08 10.74
C ASN A 76 24.20 30.53 11.91
N VAL A 77 23.88 29.58 12.79
CA VAL A 77 23.11 29.78 14.03
C VAL A 77 23.85 29.22 15.23
N SER A 78 23.47 29.57 16.46
CA SER A 78 24.16 29.05 17.64
C SER A 78 23.94 27.56 17.83
N GLU A 79 24.94 26.84 18.38
CA GLU A 79 24.75 25.44 18.80
C GLU A 79 23.60 25.28 19.79
N GLU A 80 23.35 26.29 20.64
CA GLU A 80 22.24 26.27 21.58
C GLU A 80 20.87 26.21 20.86
N ASP A 81 20.72 26.94 19.75
CA ASP A 81 19.50 26.94 18.96
C ASP A 81 19.30 25.61 18.23
N ILE A 82 20.37 25.04 17.66
CA ILE A 82 20.31 23.68 17.10
C ILE A 82 19.87 22.68 18.17
N ARG A 83 20.49 22.71 19.36
CA ARG A 83 20.14 21.83 20.50
C ARG A 83 18.67 21.98 20.92
N LYS A 84 18.13 23.21 20.94
CA LYS A 84 16.71 23.46 21.24
C LYS A 84 15.79 22.82 20.21
N ILE A 85 16.14 22.89 18.92
CA ILE A 85 15.35 22.30 17.84
C ILE A 85 15.40 20.76 17.93
N ILE A 86 16.60 20.18 17.95
CA ILE A 86 16.75 18.72 17.90
C ILE A 86 16.32 18.03 19.19
N SER A 87 16.32 18.72 20.34
CA SER A 87 15.86 18.13 21.61
C SER A 87 14.41 17.64 21.56
N LYS A 88 13.59 18.22 20.68
CA LYS A 88 12.21 17.77 20.45
C LYS A 88 12.13 16.50 19.59
N MET A 89 13.17 16.22 18.79
CA MET A 89 13.22 15.14 17.80
C MET A 89 13.99 13.90 18.29
N LEU A 90 14.80 14.03 19.35
CA LEU A 90 15.53 12.93 19.96
C LEU A 90 14.56 11.98 20.67
N ASP A 91 14.49 10.74 20.20
CA ASP A 91 13.66 9.65 20.75
C ASP A 91 12.20 10.08 21.00
N ASN A 92 11.65 10.94 20.14
CA ASN A 92 10.31 11.48 20.32
C ASN A 92 9.25 10.39 20.18
N GLU A 93 8.40 10.22 21.20
CA GLU A 93 7.35 9.19 21.16
C GLU A 93 6.13 9.61 20.31
N ASN A 94 5.94 10.93 20.12
CA ASN A 94 4.79 11.49 19.44
C ASN A 94 5.23 12.40 18.29
N ASP A 95 4.32 12.62 17.35
CA ASP A 95 4.48 13.57 16.27
C ASP A 95 4.70 15.00 16.78
N ILE A 96 5.54 15.75 16.07
CA ILE A 96 5.90 17.12 16.40
C ILE A 96 5.25 18.05 15.38
N GLY A 97 4.34 18.90 15.83
CA GLY A 97 3.80 19.99 15.02
C GLY A 97 4.83 21.10 14.84
N VAL A 98 5.03 21.53 13.60
CA VAL A 98 5.93 22.62 13.21
C VAL A 98 5.14 23.67 12.45
N GLU A 99 5.32 24.93 12.84
CA GLU A 99 4.83 26.09 12.10
C GLU A 99 6.01 26.79 11.42
N TYR A 100 5.88 27.05 10.12
CA TYR A 100 6.84 27.80 9.34
C TYR A 100 6.11 28.70 8.33
N ASP A 101 6.25 30.02 8.49
CA ASP A 101 5.60 31.03 7.64
C ASP A 101 4.08 30.78 7.44
N ASN A 102 3.35 30.59 8.54
CA ASN A 102 1.92 30.24 8.58
C ASN A 102 1.54 28.90 7.90
N ASN A 103 2.53 28.06 7.56
CA ASN A 103 2.31 26.68 7.13
C ASN A 103 2.55 25.74 8.30
N PHE A 104 1.69 24.72 8.41
CA PHE A 104 1.78 23.71 9.46
C PHE A 104 2.11 22.36 8.83
N PHE A 105 3.11 21.69 9.38
CA PHE A 105 3.42 20.31 9.05
C PHE A 105 3.83 19.53 10.30
N TYR A 106 3.88 18.20 10.16
CA TYR A 106 4.21 17.30 11.25
C TYR A 106 5.48 16.51 10.92
N LEU A 107 6.35 16.39 11.91
CA LEU A 107 7.46 15.44 11.91
C LEU A 107 7.02 14.20 12.70
N PRO A 108 7.20 12.99 12.17
CA PRO A 108 6.69 11.80 12.84
C PRO A 108 7.47 11.44 14.11
N SER A 109 6.92 10.51 14.89
CA SER A 109 7.59 9.88 16.03
C SER A 109 8.93 9.21 15.64
N LYS A 110 9.84 9.08 16.61
CA LYS A 110 11.15 8.42 16.50
C LYS A 110 12.00 8.96 15.35
N LEU A 111 12.12 10.27 15.24
CA LEU A 111 12.80 10.92 14.12
C LEU A 111 14.32 10.81 14.21
N LEU A 112 14.89 11.10 15.37
CA LEU A 112 16.31 10.89 15.68
C LEU A 112 16.43 9.83 16.77
N ILE A 113 17.06 8.70 16.45
CA ILE A 113 17.22 7.56 17.36
C ILE A 113 18.69 7.28 17.64
N GLU A 114 18.98 6.67 18.79
CA GLU A 114 20.34 6.21 19.13
C GLU A 114 20.80 5.13 18.13
N ARG A 115 21.96 5.36 17.51
CA ARG A 115 22.51 4.49 16.48
C ARG A 115 22.77 3.08 17.03
N GLN A 116 22.36 2.09 16.26
CA GLN A 116 22.70 0.68 16.47
C GLN A 116 23.63 0.16 15.37
N GLU A 117 24.46 -0.84 15.66
CA GLU A 117 25.47 -1.36 14.71
C GLU A 117 24.85 -2.03 13.47
N TRP A 118 23.69 -2.66 13.62
CA TRP A 118 23.00 -3.39 12.55
C TRP A 118 22.29 -2.48 11.54
N MET A 119 22.13 -1.19 11.84
CA MET A 119 21.37 -0.26 10.99
C MET A 119 22.16 0.13 9.75
N ASN A 120 21.55 -0.03 8.58
CA ASN A 120 22.02 0.59 7.35
C ASN A 120 21.46 2.02 7.26
N ILE A 121 22.33 3.03 7.35
CA ILE A 121 21.92 4.43 7.45
C ILE A 121 22.08 5.12 6.09
N PRO A 122 20.98 5.64 5.50
CA PRO A 122 21.06 6.47 4.32
C PRO A 122 21.92 7.72 4.55
N LEU A 123 22.77 8.05 3.59
CA LEU A 123 23.63 9.24 3.68
C LEU A 123 23.01 10.36 2.87
N TYR A 124 22.40 11.29 3.57
CA TYR A 124 21.94 12.54 2.99
C TYR A 124 23.04 13.60 3.01
N GLN A 125 23.02 14.50 2.04
CA GLN A 125 23.79 15.73 2.03
C GLN A 125 22.82 16.91 2.04
N PRO A 126 23.09 18.00 2.79
CA PRO A 126 22.19 19.15 2.85
C PRO A 126 21.77 19.67 1.46
N GLY A 127 22.72 19.77 0.53
CA GLY A 127 22.46 20.29 -0.82
C GLY A 127 21.53 19.42 -1.68
N GLN A 128 21.21 18.18 -1.27
CA GLN A 128 20.16 17.40 -1.95
C GLN A 128 18.77 18.00 -1.76
N PHE A 129 18.59 18.85 -0.75
CA PHE A 129 17.32 19.49 -0.42
C PHE A 129 17.33 20.99 -0.75
N ASP A 130 18.30 21.47 -1.52
CA ASP A 130 18.25 22.83 -2.05
C ASP A 130 17.05 22.96 -3.01
N ILE A 131 16.29 24.04 -2.84
CA ILE A 131 15.09 24.34 -3.62
C ILE A 131 15.18 25.77 -4.15
N ASP A 132 15.21 25.89 -5.48
CA ASP A 132 15.38 27.16 -6.20
C ASP A 132 14.04 27.86 -6.51
N CYS A 133 12.95 27.46 -5.86
CA CYS A 133 11.61 27.97 -6.09
C CYS A 133 10.82 28.14 -4.79
N ASP A 134 9.62 28.72 -4.88
CA ASP A 134 8.74 28.88 -3.72
C ASP A 134 8.35 27.51 -3.14
N VAL A 135 8.49 27.37 -1.82
CA VAL A 135 8.20 26.11 -1.14
C VAL A 135 6.69 25.86 -1.10
N ASP A 136 6.24 24.74 -1.65
CA ASP A 136 4.83 24.34 -1.68
C ASP A 136 4.52 23.28 -0.61
N LEU A 137 4.00 23.71 0.54
CA LEU A 137 3.53 22.80 1.62
C LEU A 137 2.01 22.55 1.58
N LYS A 138 1.31 22.98 0.51
CA LYS A 138 -0.16 22.98 0.45
C LYS A 138 -0.69 21.93 -0.53
N SER A 139 -0.10 21.82 -1.72
CA SER A 139 -0.59 20.89 -2.75
C SER A 139 -0.40 19.44 -2.30
N LYS A 140 -1.45 18.62 -2.41
CA LYS A 140 -1.41 17.21 -1.98
C LYS A 140 -0.78 16.28 -3.00
N ARG A 141 -0.93 16.57 -4.30
CA ARG A 141 -0.25 15.82 -5.34
C ARG A 141 1.24 16.13 -5.33
N LEU A 142 2.06 15.08 -5.33
CA LEU A 142 3.51 15.19 -5.38
C LEU A 142 4.01 15.42 -6.81
N ASN A 143 5.18 16.06 -6.93
CA ASN A 143 5.87 16.27 -8.20
C ASN A 143 6.62 15.01 -8.65
N ILE A 144 7.01 14.16 -7.70
CA ILE A 144 7.64 12.85 -7.92
C ILE A 144 6.81 11.78 -7.19
N PRO A 145 6.36 10.72 -7.88
CA PRO A 145 5.60 9.64 -7.25
C PRO A 145 6.45 8.94 -6.19
N VAL A 146 5.79 8.42 -5.16
CA VAL A 146 6.42 7.70 -4.04
C VAL A 146 6.39 6.20 -4.29
N TYR A 147 5.25 5.71 -4.79
CA TYR A 147 5.04 4.29 -5.02
C TYR A 147 4.64 4.03 -6.46
N MET A 148 5.01 2.87 -6.96
CA MET A 148 4.46 2.36 -8.21
C MET A 148 4.17 0.88 -8.11
N SER A 149 3.27 0.41 -8.96
CA SER A 149 3.06 -1.03 -9.16
C SER A 149 3.05 -1.38 -10.65
N LEU A 150 3.38 -2.62 -10.96
CA LEU A 150 3.32 -3.18 -12.31
C LEU A 150 2.36 -4.36 -12.33
N LEU A 151 1.28 -4.26 -13.12
CA LEU A 151 0.47 -5.40 -13.52
C LEU A 151 1.16 -6.11 -14.68
N VAL A 152 1.85 -7.23 -14.42
CA VAL A 152 2.55 -7.96 -15.49
C VAL A 152 1.59 -8.65 -16.46
N ASN A 153 0.45 -9.12 -15.96
CA ASN A 153 -0.64 -9.72 -16.73
C ASN A 153 -1.89 -9.76 -15.85
N ASN A 154 -3.07 -9.95 -16.43
CA ASN A 154 -4.30 -10.25 -15.67
C ASN A 154 -4.79 -11.69 -15.88
N ARG A 155 -3.92 -12.58 -16.35
CA ARG A 155 -4.19 -14.01 -16.48
C ARG A 155 -4.14 -14.66 -15.10
N CYS A 156 -5.06 -15.57 -14.82
CA CYS A 156 -5.09 -16.26 -13.53
C CYS A 156 -5.44 -17.74 -13.72
N ARG A 157 -4.96 -18.60 -12.81
CA ARG A 157 -5.35 -20.03 -12.77
C ARG A 157 -6.73 -20.29 -12.19
N THR A 158 -7.29 -19.32 -11.47
CA THR A 158 -8.57 -19.42 -10.78
C THR A 158 -9.58 -18.41 -11.32
N ASP A 159 -10.86 -18.67 -11.11
CA ASP A 159 -11.96 -17.75 -11.41
C ASP A 159 -12.78 -17.49 -10.14
N CYS A 160 -12.17 -16.82 -9.16
CA CYS A 160 -12.81 -16.61 -7.86
C CYS A 160 -14.14 -15.87 -7.99
N ILE A 161 -15.14 -16.33 -7.24
CA ILE A 161 -16.49 -15.72 -7.25
C ILE A 161 -16.47 -14.28 -6.72
N TYR A 162 -15.50 -13.93 -5.88
CA TYR A 162 -15.31 -12.63 -5.25
C TYR A 162 -14.18 -11.78 -5.89
N CYS A 163 -13.59 -12.23 -7.01
CA CYS A 163 -12.40 -11.59 -7.56
C CYS A 163 -12.63 -10.11 -7.90
N TYR A 164 -11.74 -9.23 -7.42
CA TYR A 164 -11.76 -7.80 -7.76
C TYR A 164 -11.14 -7.50 -9.11
N ALA A 165 -10.35 -8.42 -9.71
CA ALA A 165 -9.64 -8.18 -10.95
C ALA A 165 -10.58 -8.20 -12.17
N ASP A 166 -10.35 -7.30 -13.13
CA ASP A 166 -11.06 -7.29 -14.40
C ASP A 166 -10.57 -8.44 -15.28
N LYS A 167 -11.42 -9.45 -15.47
CA LYS A 167 -11.17 -10.60 -16.34
C LYS A 167 -12.00 -10.56 -17.64
N ARG A 168 -12.66 -9.43 -17.95
CA ARG A 168 -13.49 -9.29 -19.17
C ARG A 168 -12.65 -9.42 -20.44
N ARG A 169 -11.38 -9.02 -20.37
CA ARG A 169 -10.36 -9.21 -21.41
C ARG A 169 -9.06 -9.62 -20.76
N ILE A 170 -8.34 -10.56 -21.38
CA ILE A 170 -7.05 -11.04 -20.87
C ILE A 170 -5.92 -10.39 -21.67
N TYR A 171 -4.93 -9.87 -20.96
CA TYR A 171 -3.74 -9.23 -21.48
C TYR A 171 -2.50 -9.91 -20.88
N ASP A 172 -1.60 -10.30 -21.77
CA ASP A 172 -0.23 -10.70 -21.41
C ASP A 172 0.69 -9.47 -21.44
N CYS A 173 1.86 -9.56 -20.77
CA CYS A 173 2.85 -8.50 -20.82
C CYS A 173 3.36 -8.32 -22.25
N THR A 174 3.23 -7.10 -22.77
CA THR A 174 3.78 -6.68 -24.07
C THR A 174 4.90 -5.65 -23.93
N ILE A 175 5.21 -5.23 -22.70
CA ILE A 175 6.37 -4.40 -22.42
C ILE A 175 7.62 -5.26 -22.61
N PRO A 176 8.56 -4.88 -23.51
CA PRO A 176 9.81 -5.62 -23.65
C PRO A 176 10.59 -5.65 -22.33
N PHE A 177 11.23 -6.77 -22.00
CA PHE A 177 11.98 -6.90 -20.75
C PHE A 177 13.06 -5.82 -20.57
N GLY A 178 13.75 -5.45 -21.65
CA GLY A 178 14.71 -4.34 -21.62
C GLY A 178 14.07 -3.00 -21.20
N ARG A 179 12.82 -2.74 -21.60
CA ARG A 179 12.07 -1.56 -21.16
C ARG A 179 11.66 -1.67 -19.71
N LEU A 180 11.34 -2.86 -19.19
CA LEU A 180 11.10 -3.06 -17.75
C LEU A 180 12.35 -2.74 -16.93
N GLN A 181 13.54 -3.16 -17.38
CA GLN A 181 14.81 -2.82 -16.72
C GLN A 181 15.04 -1.30 -16.69
N GLU A 182 14.77 -0.60 -17.79
CA GLU A 182 14.84 0.86 -17.85
C GLU A 182 13.86 1.53 -16.87
N ILE A 183 12.62 1.04 -16.79
CA ILE A 183 11.59 1.56 -15.87
C ILE A 183 12.02 1.36 -14.41
N ILE A 184 12.57 0.19 -14.06
CA ILE A 184 13.07 -0.10 -12.70
C ILE A 184 14.25 0.82 -12.36
N ALA A 185 15.18 1.02 -13.29
CA ALA A 185 16.31 1.93 -13.10
C ALA A 185 15.85 3.39 -12.95
N GLU A 186 14.88 3.81 -13.75
CA GLU A 186 14.29 5.14 -13.68
C GLU A 186 13.61 5.36 -12.32
N ALA A 187 12.75 4.42 -11.90
CA ALA A 187 12.06 4.43 -10.62
C ALA A 187 13.06 4.63 -9.46
N ARG A 188 14.16 3.88 -9.49
CA ARG A 188 15.21 4.00 -8.47
C ARG A 188 15.90 5.36 -8.51
N SER A 189 16.19 5.88 -9.70
CA SER A 189 16.90 7.16 -9.87
C SER A 189 16.10 8.37 -9.36
N ILE A 190 14.77 8.32 -9.46
CA ILE A 190 13.87 9.39 -8.96
C ILE A 190 13.40 9.11 -7.51
N GLY A 191 13.96 8.09 -6.88
CA GLY A 191 13.71 7.76 -5.48
C GLY A 191 12.32 7.21 -5.19
N ILE A 192 11.67 6.51 -6.13
CA ILE A 192 10.48 5.69 -5.80
C ILE A 192 10.86 4.74 -4.68
N VAL A 193 10.06 4.74 -3.61
CA VAL A 193 10.32 4.01 -2.36
C VAL A 193 9.89 2.56 -2.48
N SER A 194 8.72 2.31 -3.08
CA SER A 194 8.19 0.96 -3.28
C SER A 194 7.85 0.73 -4.74
N PHE A 195 8.25 -0.44 -5.23
CA PHE A 195 7.89 -0.96 -6.55
C PHE A 195 7.27 -2.34 -6.34
N ASP A 196 5.95 -2.39 -6.41
CA ASP A 196 5.22 -3.65 -6.21
C ASP A 196 4.90 -4.36 -7.52
N LEU A 197 4.80 -5.69 -7.44
CA LEU A 197 4.35 -6.52 -8.56
C LEU A 197 2.92 -6.99 -8.31
N GLN A 198 2.07 -6.64 -9.24
CA GLN A 198 0.67 -7.04 -9.27
C GLN A 198 0.44 -8.00 -10.44
N GLY A 199 -0.66 -8.73 -10.38
CA GLY A 199 -1.02 -9.67 -11.42
C GLY A 199 -2.41 -10.25 -11.27
N GLY A 200 -2.86 -10.97 -12.30
CA GLY A 200 -3.77 -12.08 -12.07
C GLY A 200 -3.03 -13.24 -11.38
N GLU A 201 -1.85 -13.60 -11.91
CA GLU A 201 -0.93 -14.58 -11.33
C GLU A 201 0.50 -14.34 -11.85
N LEU A 202 1.44 -14.03 -10.94
CA LEU A 202 2.83 -13.70 -11.28
C LEU A 202 3.52 -14.87 -11.98
N PHE A 203 3.32 -16.09 -11.49
CA PHE A 203 3.99 -17.29 -12.00
C PHE A 203 3.56 -17.71 -13.41
N LEU A 204 2.56 -17.03 -13.99
CA LEU A 204 2.19 -17.20 -15.40
C LEU A 204 2.97 -16.29 -16.35
N TYR A 205 3.76 -15.34 -15.83
CA TYR A 205 4.68 -14.54 -16.63
C TYR A 205 6.02 -15.27 -16.81
N PRO A 206 6.45 -15.61 -18.04
CA PRO A 206 7.61 -16.48 -18.25
C PRO A 206 8.93 -16.03 -17.60
N GLU A 207 9.14 -14.71 -17.50
CA GLU A 207 10.37 -14.08 -17.00
C GLU A 207 10.23 -13.58 -15.56
N TRP A 208 9.29 -14.15 -14.78
CA TRP A 208 8.99 -13.70 -13.41
C TRP A 208 10.22 -13.67 -12.50
N ASP A 209 11.12 -14.64 -12.60
CA ASP A 209 12.31 -14.75 -11.76
C ASP A 209 13.38 -13.72 -12.14
N MET A 210 13.55 -13.46 -13.43
CA MET A 210 14.42 -12.38 -13.92
C MET A 210 13.90 -11.02 -13.47
N LEU A 211 12.59 -10.79 -13.52
CA LEU A 211 11.97 -9.55 -13.05
C LEU A 211 12.19 -9.34 -11.55
N LEU A 212 11.99 -10.38 -10.73
CA LEU A 212 12.28 -10.31 -9.28
C LEU A 212 13.76 -9.99 -9.02
N LYS A 213 14.69 -10.65 -9.72
CA LYS A 213 16.13 -10.39 -9.59
C LYS A 213 16.50 -8.94 -9.90
N GLU A 214 15.89 -8.34 -10.93
CA GLU A 214 16.13 -6.92 -11.26
C GLU A 214 15.57 -5.97 -10.20
N LEU A 215 14.39 -6.24 -9.64
CA LEU A 215 13.80 -5.44 -8.56
C LEU A 215 14.65 -5.51 -7.28
N PHE A 216 15.05 -6.71 -6.87
CA PHE A 216 15.91 -6.88 -5.69
C PHE A 216 17.29 -6.26 -5.88
N LYS A 217 17.87 -6.37 -7.08
CA LYS A 217 19.12 -5.69 -7.43
C LYS A 217 19.00 -4.16 -7.37
N ALA A 218 17.83 -3.61 -7.71
CA ALA A 218 17.53 -2.19 -7.57
C ALA A 218 17.27 -1.76 -6.11
N GLY A 219 17.17 -2.73 -5.18
CA GLY A 219 16.94 -2.49 -3.76
C GLY A 219 15.46 -2.40 -3.37
N TYR A 220 14.56 -2.92 -4.19
CA TYR A 220 13.14 -3.04 -3.85
C TYR A 220 12.87 -4.34 -3.11
N THR A 221 11.87 -4.32 -2.25
CA THR A 221 11.18 -5.50 -1.72
C THR A 221 9.94 -5.78 -2.60
N VAL A 222 9.51 -7.03 -2.69
CA VAL A 222 8.34 -7.41 -3.50
C VAL A 222 7.44 -8.31 -2.68
N TYR A 223 6.17 -7.93 -2.56
CA TYR A 223 5.17 -8.76 -1.92
C TYR A 223 4.59 -9.76 -2.93
N ILE A 224 4.95 -11.03 -2.79
CA ILE A 224 4.46 -12.08 -3.71
C ILE A 224 3.23 -12.74 -3.11
N SER A 225 2.08 -12.61 -3.78
CA SER A 225 0.84 -13.33 -3.49
C SER A 225 0.49 -14.29 -4.63
N THR A 226 0.04 -15.50 -4.29
CA THR A 226 -0.30 -16.49 -5.32
C THR A 226 -1.41 -17.46 -4.94
N LYS A 227 -2.17 -17.90 -5.95
CA LYS A 227 -3.08 -19.07 -5.91
C LYS A 227 -2.56 -20.21 -6.80
N TYR A 228 -1.31 -20.14 -7.21
CA TYR A 228 -0.70 -21.10 -8.12
C TYR A 228 -0.03 -22.24 -7.34
N PRO A 229 -0.35 -23.52 -7.63
CA PRO A 229 0.35 -24.65 -7.06
C PRO A 229 1.79 -24.73 -7.61
N LEU A 230 2.72 -24.10 -6.90
CA LEU A 230 4.13 -24.05 -7.27
C LEU A 230 4.74 -25.45 -7.36
N THR A 231 5.53 -25.65 -8.40
CA THR A 231 6.37 -26.83 -8.61
C THR A 231 7.67 -26.71 -7.83
N ARG A 232 8.38 -27.83 -7.68
CA ARG A 232 9.70 -27.84 -7.04
C ARG A 232 10.70 -26.91 -7.75
N GLU A 233 10.71 -26.92 -9.08
CA GLU A 233 11.62 -26.09 -9.89
C GLU A 233 11.32 -24.59 -9.69
N GLU A 234 10.05 -24.19 -9.64
CA GLU A 234 9.69 -22.79 -9.37
C GLU A 234 10.08 -22.36 -7.95
N ILE A 235 9.97 -23.25 -6.96
CA ILE A 235 10.42 -22.99 -5.57
C ILE A 235 11.95 -22.85 -5.50
N GLU A 236 12.70 -23.66 -6.25
CA GLU A 236 14.16 -23.51 -6.37
C GLU A 236 14.52 -22.15 -6.99
N ARG A 237 13.85 -21.76 -8.08
CA ARG A 237 14.02 -20.45 -8.72
C ARG A 237 13.65 -19.28 -7.80
N LEU A 238 12.64 -19.42 -6.95
CA LEU A 238 12.30 -18.41 -5.92
C LEU A 238 13.46 -18.19 -4.95
N LYS A 239 14.07 -19.28 -4.46
CA LYS A 239 15.25 -19.19 -3.56
C LYS A 239 16.44 -18.55 -4.26
N GLU A 240 16.71 -18.94 -5.51
CA GLU A 240 17.78 -18.34 -6.31
C GLU A 240 17.54 -16.86 -6.61
N ALA A 241 16.28 -16.43 -6.71
CA ALA A 241 15.94 -15.03 -6.83
C ALA A 241 16.17 -14.26 -5.52
N GLY A 242 16.19 -14.92 -4.36
CA GLY A 242 16.34 -14.27 -3.05
C GLY A 242 15.00 -14.00 -2.35
N VAL A 243 13.93 -14.72 -2.72
CA VAL A 243 12.63 -14.61 -2.04
C VAL A 243 12.69 -15.31 -0.69
N GLU A 244 12.42 -14.55 0.38
CA GLU A 244 12.40 -15.06 1.76
C GLU A 244 10.99 -15.35 2.28
N GLU A 245 9.98 -14.67 1.73
CA GLU A 245 8.59 -14.76 2.17
C GLU A 245 7.63 -14.74 0.98
N ILE A 246 6.55 -15.52 1.08
CA ILE A 246 5.46 -15.56 0.11
C ILE A 246 4.10 -15.63 0.81
N GLN A 247 3.07 -15.02 0.21
CA GLN A 247 1.69 -15.17 0.63
C GLN A 247 0.97 -16.20 -0.26
N ILE A 248 0.43 -17.27 0.34
CA ILE A 248 -0.35 -18.29 -0.35
C ILE A 248 -1.85 -18.07 -0.08
N SER A 249 -2.63 -17.83 -1.12
CA SER A 249 -4.06 -17.50 -1.02
C SER A 249 -4.91 -18.76 -1.09
N LEU A 250 -5.16 -19.38 0.06
CA LEU A 250 -5.87 -20.66 0.15
C LEU A 250 -7.15 -20.49 0.97
N ASP A 251 -8.30 -20.50 0.30
CA ASP A 251 -9.58 -20.20 0.97
C ASP A 251 -10.02 -21.31 1.93
N SER A 252 -9.63 -22.56 1.65
CA SER A 252 -10.01 -23.75 2.42
C SER A 252 -9.03 -24.91 2.15
N ILE A 253 -9.00 -25.90 3.05
CA ILE A 253 -8.24 -27.16 2.88
C ILE A 253 -9.10 -28.28 2.25
N TYR A 254 -10.37 -28.00 1.97
CA TYR A 254 -11.31 -28.96 1.40
C TYR A 254 -11.57 -28.65 -0.07
N ALA A 255 -11.62 -29.69 -0.89
CA ALA A 255 -11.66 -29.54 -2.34
C ALA A 255 -12.99 -28.94 -2.84
N ASP A 256 -14.11 -29.31 -2.23
CA ASP A 256 -15.44 -28.79 -2.54
C ASP A 256 -15.57 -27.29 -2.26
N ASP A 257 -15.00 -26.80 -1.14
CA ASP A 257 -14.96 -25.36 -0.86
C ASP A 257 -14.14 -24.61 -1.92
N LEU A 258 -12.96 -25.14 -2.27
CA LEU A 258 -12.10 -24.53 -3.30
C LEU A 258 -12.77 -24.55 -4.67
N MET A 259 -13.46 -25.63 -5.03
CA MET A 259 -14.26 -25.70 -6.25
C MET A 259 -15.35 -24.63 -6.27
N ALA A 260 -16.07 -24.44 -5.16
CA ALA A 260 -17.12 -23.43 -5.04
C ALA A 260 -16.58 -21.99 -5.11
N ASN A 261 -15.50 -21.69 -4.38
CA ASN A 261 -14.96 -20.34 -4.28
C ASN A 261 -14.09 -19.92 -5.47
N LEU A 262 -13.24 -20.84 -5.95
CA LEU A 262 -12.18 -20.55 -6.93
C LEU A 262 -12.49 -21.08 -8.33
N ARG A 263 -13.55 -21.89 -8.48
CA ARG A 263 -13.94 -22.57 -9.73
C ARG A 263 -12.81 -23.43 -10.32
N VAL A 264 -12.08 -24.11 -9.45
CA VAL A 264 -10.96 -25.01 -9.79
C VAL A 264 -11.41 -26.47 -9.84
N GLU A 265 -10.56 -27.36 -10.35
CA GLU A 265 -10.79 -28.80 -10.29
C GLU A 265 -10.44 -29.39 -8.92
N LYS A 266 -11.03 -30.54 -8.57
CA LYS A 266 -10.78 -31.24 -7.29
C LYS A 266 -9.29 -31.46 -6.99
N VAL A 267 -8.49 -31.77 -8.01
CA VAL A 267 -7.04 -32.03 -7.89
C VAL A 267 -6.24 -30.80 -7.46
N TYR A 268 -6.78 -29.58 -7.64
CA TYR A 268 -6.13 -28.34 -7.22
C TYR A 268 -5.77 -28.36 -5.74
N ARG A 269 -6.67 -28.89 -4.89
CA ARG A 269 -6.47 -28.98 -3.44
C ARG A 269 -5.18 -29.71 -3.10
N ASP A 270 -4.99 -30.90 -3.65
CA ASP A 270 -3.82 -31.72 -3.33
C ASP A 270 -2.54 -31.07 -3.86
N LYS A 271 -2.60 -30.42 -5.03
CA LYS A 271 -1.45 -29.69 -5.61
C LYS A 271 -1.03 -28.48 -4.77
N ILE A 272 -1.98 -27.64 -4.35
CA ILE A 272 -1.65 -26.42 -3.60
C ILE A 272 -1.15 -26.76 -2.18
N LEU A 273 -1.71 -27.80 -1.53
CA LEU A 273 -1.20 -28.27 -0.24
C LEU A 273 0.19 -28.90 -0.36
N ALA A 274 0.46 -29.63 -1.45
CA ALA A 274 1.81 -30.11 -1.74
C ALA A 274 2.81 -28.96 -1.93
N ALA A 275 2.40 -27.87 -2.61
CA ALA A 275 3.22 -26.67 -2.74
C ALA A 275 3.53 -26.03 -1.38
N VAL A 276 2.54 -25.92 -0.48
CA VAL A 276 2.76 -25.44 0.90
C VAL A 276 3.78 -26.31 1.64
N SER A 277 3.67 -27.64 1.55
CA SER A 277 4.66 -28.55 2.18
C SER A 277 6.06 -28.41 1.57
N MET A 278 6.17 -28.17 0.26
CA MET A 278 7.46 -27.96 -0.39
C MET A 278 8.09 -26.62 -0.02
N LEU A 279 7.29 -25.55 0.10
CA LEU A 279 7.74 -24.23 0.56
C LEU A 279 8.25 -24.30 2.01
N ASP A 280 7.54 -25.01 2.88
CA ASP A 280 7.96 -25.26 4.27
C ASP A 280 9.29 -26.00 4.32
N ALA A 281 9.43 -27.11 3.59
CA ALA A 281 10.68 -27.86 3.51
C ALA A 281 11.84 -27.04 2.90
N ALA A 282 11.53 -26.05 2.06
CA ALA A 282 12.49 -25.15 1.45
C ALA A 282 12.94 -24.02 2.39
N GLY A 283 12.27 -23.83 3.54
CA GLY A 283 12.54 -22.79 4.53
C GLY A 283 12.02 -21.41 4.14
N ILE A 284 11.05 -21.32 3.23
CA ILE A 284 10.45 -20.04 2.81
C ILE A 284 9.33 -19.66 3.77
N SER A 285 9.39 -18.44 4.34
CA SER A 285 8.33 -17.90 5.21
C SER A 285 7.01 -17.80 4.45
N MET A 286 5.91 -18.21 5.08
CA MET A 286 4.59 -18.21 4.47
C MET A 286 3.58 -17.41 5.28
N LYS A 287 2.87 -16.52 4.59
CA LYS A 287 1.59 -15.96 5.02
C LYS A 287 0.46 -16.70 4.32
N MET A 288 -0.45 -17.31 5.07
CA MET A 288 -1.67 -17.91 4.51
C MET A 288 -2.78 -16.87 4.54
N LYS A 289 -3.49 -16.68 3.44
CA LYS A 289 -4.66 -15.79 3.37
C LYS A 289 -5.87 -16.53 2.83
N SER A 290 -6.98 -16.51 3.59
CA SER A 290 -8.25 -17.11 3.20
C SER A 290 -9.31 -16.03 3.03
N VAL A 291 -9.98 -16.02 1.88
CA VAL A 291 -11.21 -15.24 1.69
C VAL A 291 -12.41 -16.12 2.00
N ILE A 292 -13.12 -15.81 3.09
CA ILE A 292 -14.26 -16.59 3.57
C ILE A 292 -15.54 -16.01 2.98
N THR A 293 -16.17 -16.74 2.07
CA THR A 293 -17.46 -16.36 1.48
C THR A 293 -18.60 -17.10 2.18
N SER A 294 -19.83 -16.62 1.98
CA SER A 294 -21.01 -17.32 2.52
C SER A 294 -21.17 -18.77 2.00
N PRO A 295 -20.95 -19.09 0.71
CA PRO A 295 -21.05 -20.45 0.20
C PRO A 295 -20.12 -21.48 0.86
N ILE A 296 -18.94 -21.07 1.33
CA ILE A 296 -17.99 -21.97 2.01
C ILE A 296 -17.99 -21.82 3.53
N PHE A 297 -18.85 -20.95 4.07
CA PHE A 297 -18.87 -20.70 5.51
C PHE A 297 -19.30 -21.96 6.27
N ASN A 298 -18.37 -22.48 7.06
CA ASN A 298 -18.64 -23.51 8.05
C ASN A 298 -17.62 -23.34 9.18
N LEU A 299 -18.13 -23.08 10.39
CA LEU A 299 -17.26 -22.74 11.53
C LEU A 299 -16.32 -23.88 11.93
N GLY A 300 -16.78 -25.14 11.84
CA GLY A 300 -15.95 -26.32 12.14
C GLY A 300 -14.84 -26.53 11.11
N ARG A 301 -15.17 -26.41 9.82
CA ARG A 301 -14.17 -26.48 8.73
C ARG A 301 -13.16 -25.35 8.79
N LEU A 302 -13.59 -24.15 9.18
CA LEU A 302 -12.70 -23.01 9.37
C LEU A 302 -11.75 -23.24 10.55
N GLU A 303 -12.25 -23.79 11.66
CA GLU A 303 -11.42 -24.18 12.81
C GLU A 303 -10.38 -25.25 12.43
N GLU A 304 -10.77 -26.26 11.65
CA GLU A 304 -9.87 -27.28 11.10
C GLU A 304 -8.84 -26.67 10.13
N TYR A 305 -9.25 -25.75 9.24
CA TYR A 305 -8.36 -25.01 8.35
C TYR A 305 -7.29 -24.24 9.11
N ILE A 306 -7.66 -23.51 10.18
CA ILE A 306 -6.69 -22.76 10.99
C ILE A 306 -5.71 -23.74 11.65
N ARG A 307 -6.21 -24.78 12.33
CA ARG A 307 -5.34 -25.76 13.01
C ARG A 307 -4.44 -26.54 12.06
N TYR A 308 -4.86 -26.74 10.81
CA TYR A 308 -4.08 -27.47 9.82
C TYR A 308 -2.68 -26.87 9.64
N PHE A 309 -2.52 -25.54 9.75
CA PHE A 309 -1.21 -24.91 9.55
C PHE A 309 -0.26 -25.02 10.74
N ASN A 310 -0.70 -25.51 11.90
CA ASN A 310 0.20 -25.74 13.06
C ASN A 310 1.30 -26.76 12.76
N GLN A 311 1.14 -27.58 11.73
CA GLN A 311 2.13 -28.60 11.36
C GLN A 311 3.34 -28.04 10.58
N PHE A 312 3.28 -26.78 10.13
CA PHE A 312 4.34 -26.16 9.32
C PHE A 312 5.12 -25.16 10.17
N GLU A 313 6.44 -25.24 10.13
CA GLU A 313 7.32 -24.37 10.91
C GLU A 313 7.43 -22.97 10.28
N ASN A 314 7.28 -22.87 8.96
CA ASN A 314 7.47 -21.64 8.21
C ASN A 314 6.17 -20.89 7.90
N VAL A 315 5.01 -21.39 8.33
CA VAL A 315 3.78 -20.57 8.34
C VAL A 315 3.85 -19.60 9.52
N LYS A 316 3.98 -18.31 9.23
CA LYS A 316 4.14 -17.26 10.26
C LYS A 316 2.84 -16.52 10.55
N ILE A 317 1.98 -16.38 9.54
CA ILE A 317 0.71 -15.66 9.65
C ILE A 317 -0.38 -16.48 8.95
N VAL A 318 -1.56 -16.56 9.57
CA VAL A 318 -2.81 -16.97 8.92
C VAL A 318 -3.80 -15.82 9.03
N GLU A 319 -4.26 -15.30 7.90
CA GLU A 319 -5.18 -14.17 7.81
C GLU A 319 -6.52 -14.62 7.23
N LEU A 320 -7.60 -14.28 7.93
CA LEU A 320 -8.98 -14.51 7.51
C LEU A 320 -9.57 -13.20 7.02
N THR A 321 -10.12 -13.18 5.80
CA THR A 321 -10.61 -11.98 5.14
C THR A 321 -12.05 -12.15 4.68
N ALA A 322 -12.87 -11.11 4.85
CA ALA A 322 -14.21 -11.06 4.28
C ALA A 322 -14.15 -10.50 2.85
N PRO A 323 -14.93 -11.03 1.90
CA PRO A 323 -14.95 -10.52 0.54
C PRO A 323 -15.60 -9.14 0.49
N ALA A 324 -14.95 -8.20 -0.21
CA ALA A 324 -15.53 -6.91 -0.54
C ALA A 324 -16.35 -6.99 -1.85
N ARG A 325 -17.10 -5.92 -2.14
CA ARG A 325 -17.78 -5.80 -3.43
C ARG A 325 -16.76 -5.59 -4.54
N SER A 326 -16.84 -6.40 -5.60
CA SER A 326 -16.04 -6.22 -6.81
C SER A 326 -16.81 -5.39 -7.84
N LEU A 327 -16.11 -4.50 -8.54
CA LEU A 327 -16.66 -3.75 -9.68
C LEU A 327 -17.10 -4.66 -10.84
N TYR A 328 -16.50 -5.86 -10.94
CA TYR A 328 -16.70 -6.76 -12.07
C TYR A 328 -17.60 -7.95 -11.73
N LYS A 329 -18.31 -7.87 -10.61
CA LYS A 329 -19.32 -8.85 -10.18
C LYS A 329 -20.67 -8.16 -10.09
N SER A 330 -21.73 -8.90 -10.43
CA SER A 330 -23.10 -8.37 -10.36
C SER A 330 -23.53 -8.17 -8.89
N GLN A 331 -24.64 -7.44 -8.69
CA GLN A 331 -25.28 -7.35 -7.38
C GLN A 331 -25.63 -8.73 -6.84
N ASP A 332 -26.22 -9.60 -7.66
CA ASP A 332 -26.59 -10.96 -7.29
C ASP A 332 -25.37 -11.82 -6.90
N ASP A 333 -24.25 -11.67 -7.63
CA ASP A 333 -22.99 -12.32 -7.27
C ASP A 333 -22.51 -11.86 -5.89
N PHE A 334 -22.51 -10.54 -5.65
CA PHE A 334 -22.10 -9.97 -4.36
C PHE A 334 -22.98 -10.47 -3.22
N GLU A 335 -24.30 -10.46 -3.39
CA GLU A 335 -25.24 -10.98 -2.41
C GLU A 335 -25.06 -12.48 -2.14
N HIS A 336 -24.65 -13.24 -3.16
CA HIS A 336 -24.37 -14.66 -3.02
C HIS A 336 -23.11 -14.93 -2.20
N TYR A 337 -22.02 -14.20 -2.43
CA TYR A 337 -20.74 -14.49 -1.76
C TYR A 337 -20.53 -13.70 -0.44
N ARG A 338 -21.23 -12.57 -0.23
CA ARG A 338 -21.09 -11.74 0.99
C ARG A 338 -21.50 -12.50 2.25
N LEU A 339 -20.83 -12.21 3.36
CA LEU A 339 -21.12 -12.80 4.65
C LEU A 339 -22.26 -12.03 5.34
N SER A 340 -23.14 -12.75 6.03
CA SER A 340 -24.10 -12.12 6.94
C SER A 340 -23.40 -11.62 8.22
N PRO A 341 -24.01 -10.65 8.94
CA PRO A 341 -23.48 -10.17 10.23
C PRO A 341 -23.28 -11.30 11.26
N GLY A 342 -24.16 -12.32 11.23
CA GLY A 342 -24.05 -13.50 12.09
C GLY A 342 -22.80 -14.34 11.77
N GLN A 343 -22.52 -14.58 10.49
CA GLN A 343 -21.32 -15.29 10.04
C GLN A 343 -20.05 -14.52 10.42
N ILE A 344 -20.01 -13.20 10.19
CA ILE A 344 -18.89 -12.34 10.59
C ILE A 344 -18.62 -12.46 12.10
N LYS A 345 -19.67 -12.32 12.92
CA LYS A 345 -19.54 -12.44 14.38
C LYS A 345 -19.00 -13.81 14.80
N SER A 346 -19.43 -14.88 14.14
CA SER A 346 -18.92 -16.23 14.40
C SER A 346 -17.44 -16.39 14.03
N ILE A 347 -16.99 -15.86 12.89
CA ILE A 347 -15.58 -15.91 12.47
C ILE A 347 -14.70 -15.14 13.45
N LEU A 348 -15.08 -13.90 13.77
CA LEU A 348 -14.35 -13.07 14.73
C LEU A 348 -14.31 -13.71 16.12
N GLY A 349 -15.42 -14.30 16.56
CA GLY A 349 -15.49 -15.03 17.83
C GLY A 349 -14.58 -16.26 17.87
N LEU A 350 -14.52 -17.02 16.77
CA LEU A 350 -13.59 -18.15 16.62
C LEU A 350 -12.14 -17.69 16.71
N ALA A 351 -11.74 -16.69 15.93
CA ALA A 351 -10.38 -16.17 15.94
C ALA A 351 -9.97 -15.64 17.33
N LYS A 352 -10.82 -14.82 17.96
CA LYS A 352 -10.59 -14.29 19.31
C LYS A 352 -10.41 -15.43 20.34
N ARG A 353 -11.23 -16.48 20.27
CA ARG A 353 -11.13 -17.66 21.14
C ARG A 353 -9.80 -18.40 20.95
N MET A 354 -9.43 -18.72 19.70
CA MET A 354 -8.21 -19.47 19.40
C MET A 354 -6.94 -18.71 19.80
N ILE A 355 -6.92 -17.39 19.61
CA ILE A 355 -5.84 -16.51 20.06
C ILE A 355 -5.74 -16.53 21.60
N ALA A 356 -6.85 -16.33 22.30
CA ALA A 356 -6.87 -16.30 23.77
C ALA A 356 -6.41 -17.63 24.39
N ASN A 357 -6.80 -18.75 23.77
CA ASN A 357 -6.44 -20.09 24.22
C ASN A 357 -5.04 -20.55 23.75
N LYS A 358 -4.33 -19.75 22.94
CA LYS A 358 -3.03 -20.11 22.33
C LYS A 358 -3.09 -21.44 21.58
N GLU A 359 -4.15 -21.67 20.81
CA GLU A 359 -4.37 -22.92 20.06
C GLU A 359 -3.49 -23.04 18.80
N VAL A 360 -2.77 -21.97 18.43
CA VAL A 360 -2.01 -21.88 17.18
C VAL A 360 -0.56 -21.43 17.41
N SER A 361 0.35 -21.89 16.55
CA SER A 361 1.79 -21.58 16.60
C SER A 361 2.19 -20.33 15.79
N PHE A 362 1.26 -19.76 15.03
CA PHE A 362 1.45 -18.61 14.15
C PHE A 362 0.60 -17.42 14.58
N GLU A 363 0.83 -16.25 14.00
CA GLU A 363 -0.04 -15.09 14.21
C GLU A 363 -1.35 -15.24 13.44
N LEU A 364 -2.48 -15.26 14.15
CA LEU A 364 -3.82 -15.29 13.55
C LEU A 364 -4.37 -13.87 13.42
N ARG A 365 -4.63 -13.44 12.18
CA ARG A 365 -5.18 -12.12 11.86
C ARG A 365 -6.58 -12.22 11.25
N THR A 366 -7.38 -11.18 11.45
CA THR A 366 -8.69 -11.03 10.80
C THR A 366 -8.77 -9.68 10.12
N ASP A 367 -8.95 -9.70 8.81
CA ASP A 367 -9.29 -8.54 7.97
C ASP A 367 -10.78 -8.60 7.64
N ILE A 368 -11.59 -8.40 8.69
CA ILE A 368 -13.05 -8.50 8.65
C ILE A 368 -13.60 -7.32 9.44
N PRO A 369 -14.30 -6.38 8.80
CA PRO A 369 -14.89 -5.26 9.51
C PRO A 369 -15.96 -5.75 10.49
N GLU A 370 -15.96 -5.20 11.71
CA GLU A 370 -17.06 -5.45 12.64
C GLU A 370 -18.34 -4.78 12.08
N PRO A 371 -19.52 -5.43 12.18
CA PRO A 371 -20.75 -4.85 11.64
C PRO A 371 -21.08 -3.53 12.35
N GLU A 372 -20.87 -2.40 11.68
CA GLU A 372 -21.35 -1.08 12.13
C GLU A 372 -22.80 -0.84 11.69
N LYS A 373 -23.51 0.02 12.43
CA LYS A 373 -24.96 0.28 12.28
C LYS A 373 -25.31 1.19 11.08
N ASN A 374 -24.87 0.89 9.86
CA ASN A 374 -24.86 1.94 8.80
C ASN A 374 -25.72 1.66 7.57
N GLN A 375 -27.05 1.65 7.72
CA GLN A 375 -27.94 1.81 6.57
C GLN A 375 -28.84 3.07 6.64
N ASN A 376 -28.85 3.82 7.75
CA ASN A 376 -29.69 5.02 7.92
C ASN A 376 -28.97 6.16 8.68
N GLU A 377 -27.70 6.41 8.38
CA GLU A 377 -26.98 7.55 8.97
C GLU A 377 -27.53 8.88 8.45
N SER A 378 -27.77 9.80 9.38
CA SER A 378 -28.04 11.21 9.06
C SER A 378 -26.83 11.86 8.35
N PRO A 379 -27.03 12.95 7.58
CA PRO A 379 -25.92 13.67 6.96
C PRO A 379 -24.82 14.11 7.95
N ASP A 380 -25.18 14.40 9.20
CA ASP A 380 -24.22 14.79 10.25
C ASP A 380 -23.37 13.61 10.73
N GLU A 381 -23.93 12.40 10.78
CA GLU A 381 -23.19 11.17 11.09
C GLU A 381 -22.23 10.83 9.94
N LYS A 382 -22.73 10.86 8.70
CA LYS A 382 -21.90 10.69 7.50
C LYS A 382 -20.74 11.67 7.48
N ARG A 383 -20.97 12.95 7.82
CA ARG A 383 -19.91 13.97 7.87
C ARG A 383 -18.79 13.59 8.83
N LYS A 384 -19.08 13.03 10.01
CA LYS A 384 -18.07 12.62 11.00
C LYS A 384 -17.18 11.50 10.46
N VAL A 385 -17.78 10.49 9.83
CA VAL A 385 -17.06 9.35 9.23
C VAL A 385 -16.27 9.82 8.01
N PHE A 386 -16.92 10.57 7.11
CA PHE A 386 -16.33 11.03 5.85
C PHE A 386 -15.09 11.91 6.04
N LEU A 387 -15.03 12.76 7.07
CA LEU A 387 -13.84 13.58 7.34
C LEU A 387 -12.64 12.74 7.81
N ARG A 388 -12.90 11.58 8.42
CA ARG A 388 -11.88 10.62 8.89
C ARG A 388 -11.43 9.63 7.82
N ARG A 389 -12.04 9.66 6.62
CA ARG A 389 -11.68 8.77 5.52
C ARG A 389 -10.19 8.80 5.19
N SER A 390 -9.72 7.68 4.65
CA SER A 390 -8.37 7.54 4.09
C SER A 390 -8.19 8.42 2.85
N GLN A 391 -6.94 8.82 2.61
CA GLN A 391 -6.55 9.59 1.45
C GLN A 391 -6.34 8.67 0.25
N CYS A 392 -6.86 9.03 -0.92
CA CYS A 392 -6.60 8.28 -2.17
C CYS A 392 -5.14 8.53 -2.61
N SER A 393 -4.38 7.46 -2.84
CA SER A 393 -2.99 7.54 -3.33
C SER A 393 -2.88 7.75 -4.84
N GLY A 394 -3.90 7.32 -5.60
CA GLY A 394 -3.91 7.36 -7.06
C GLY A 394 -3.73 8.76 -7.64
N ASN A 395 -2.72 8.92 -8.51
CA ASN A 395 -2.32 10.20 -9.11
C ASN A 395 -1.94 11.30 -8.11
N MET A 396 -1.67 10.93 -6.86
CA MET A 396 -1.27 11.84 -5.80
C MET A 396 0.11 11.43 -5.27
N THR A 397 0.28 10.16 -4.91
CA THR A 397 1.54 9.56 -4.44
C THR A 397 1.89 8.29 -5.23
N SER A 398 0.94 7.69 -5.95
CA SER A 398 1.18 6.44 -6.68
C SER A 398 0.49 6.36 -8.04
N PHE A 399 0.98 5.41 -8.85
CA PHE A 399 0.39 4.98 -10.12
C PHE A 399 0.65 3.49 -10.36
N MET A 400 -0.04 2.91 -11.34
CA MET A 400 0.11 1.52 -11.75
C MET A 400 0.38 1.43 -13.26
N VAL A 401 1.34 0.60 -13.66
CA VAL A 401 1.65 0.27 -15.06
C VAL A 401 0.92 -1.02 -15.45
N LEU A 402 0.31 -1.03 -16.63
CA LEU A 402 -0.46 -2.15 -17.17
C LEU A 402 0.36 -3.01 -18.15
N PRO A 403 -0.09 -4.22 -18.51
CA PRO A 403 0.68 -5.14 -19.35
C PRO A 403 1.01 -4.57 -20.75
N ASN A 404 0.26 -3.58 -21.21
CA ASN A 404 0.48 -2.87 -22.48
C ASN A 404 1.28 -1.56 -22.35
N GLY A 405 1.80 -1.27 -21.17
CA GLY A 405 2.49 -0.03 -20.85
C GLY A 405 1.57 1.16 -20.56
N ASP A 406 0.25 1.02 -20.66
CA ASP A 406 -0.64 2.08 -20.19
C ASP A 406 -0.45 2.29 -18.69
N VAL A 407 -0.59 3.52 -18.24
CA VAL A 407 -0.46 3.89 -16.83
C VAL A 407 -1.81 4.36 -16.32
N THR A 408 -2.21 3.89 -15.14
CA THR A 408 -3.49 4.19 -14.49
C THR A 408 -3.28 4.53 -13.02
N ILE A 409 -4.33 5.00 -12.35
CA ILE A 409 -4.25 5.53 -10.98
C ILE A 409 -4.83 4.59 -9.94
N CYS A 410 -5.44 3.48 -10.35
CA CYS A 410 -6.18 2.59 -9.45
C CYS A 410 -6.10 1.13 -9.91
N GLU A 411 -5.74 0.23 -9.00
CA GLU A 411 -5.66 -1.20 -9.25
C GLU A 411 -7.03 -1.90 -9.33
N GLU A 412 -8.06 -1.37 -8.69
CA GLU A 412 -9.41 -1.97 -8.79
C GLU A 412 -10.11 -1.53 -10.07
N ALA A 413 -9.66 -0.46 -10.73
CA ALA A 413 -10.23 0.10 -11.93
C ALA A 413 -9.20 0.30 -13.05
N TYR A 414 -8.20 -0.59 -13.13
CA TYR A 414 -7.02 -0.32 -13.95
C TYR A 414 -7.30 -0.10 -15.44
N PHE A 415 -8.28 -0.81 -16.03
CA PHE A 415 -8.64 -0.64 -17.45
C PHE A 415 -9.66 0.47 -17.72
N ASN A 416 -10.04 1.25 -16.69
CA ASN A 416 -10.91 2.39 -16.89
C ASN A 416 -10.13 3.51 -17.61
N LYS A 417 -10.50 3.76 -18.87
CA LYS A 417 -9.86 4.78 -19.73
C LYS A 417 -9.86 6.19 -19.14
N ASN A 418 -10.82 6.53 -18.27
CA ASN A 418 -10.92 7.84 -17.64
C ASN A 418 -9.85 8.03 -16.55
N LEU A 419 -9.28 6.93 -16.05
CA LEU A 419 -8.26 6.90 -15.01
C LEU A 419 -6.83 6.72 -15.56
N CYS A 420 -6.68 6.67 -16.89
CA CYS A 420 -5.40 6.49 -17.56
C CYS A 420 -4.58 7.79 -17.61
N LEU A 421 -3.33 7.74 -17.15
CA LEU A 421 -2.36 8.84 -17.18
C LEU A 421 -1.63 8.99 -18.52
N GLY A 422 -1.34 7.88 -19.20
CA GLY A 422 -0.50 7.86 -20.40
C GLY A 422 0.04 6.46 -20.69
N ASN A 423 1.14 6.37 -21.45
CA ASN A 423 1.81 5.11 -21.76
C ASN A 423 3.33 5.23 -21.58
N ILE A 424 3.91 4.28 -20.83
CA ILE A 424 5.31 4.29 -20.38
C ILE A 424 6.29 3.67 -21.39
N LEU A 425 5.83 3.10 -22.50
CA LEU A 425 6.71 2.45 -23.49
C LEU A 425 7.69 3.41 -24.14
N HIS A 426 7.29 4.67 -24.30
CA HIS A 426 8.06 5.68 -25.03
C HIS A 426 8.21 7.00 -24.25
N THR A 427 7.90 6.99 -22.96
CA THR A 427 7.88 8.17 -22.09
C THR A 427 8.57 7.84 -20.77
N SER A 428 9.31 8.79 -20.20
CA SER A 428 9.84 8.65 -18.83
C SER A 428 8.69 8.67 -17.80
N ILE A 429 8.89 8.06 -16.64
CA ILE A 429 8.00 8.16 -15.47
C ILE A 429 7.73 9.62 -15.15
N MET A 430 8.76 10.47 -15.12
CA MET A 430 8.61 11.89 -14.76
C MET A 430 7.81 12.69 -15.78
N ASP A 431 8.04 12.48 -17.07
CA ASP A 431 7.29 13.16 -18.13
C ASP A 431 5.82 12.71 -18.13
N MET A 432 5.57 11.42 -17.93
CA MET A 432 4.21 10.87 -17.83
C MET A 432 3.49 11.43 -16.59
N TRP A 433 4.15 11.37 -15.43
CA TRP A 433 3.60 11.82 -14.15
C TRP A 433 3.29 13.32 -14.15
N ASN A 434 4.09 14.15 -14.80
CA ASN A 434 3.88 15.60 -14.84
C ASN A 434 3.20 16.10 -16.12
N SER A 435 2.74 15.20 -16.99
CA SER A 435 1.99 15.54 -18.19
C SER A 435 0.70 16.33 -17.90
N GLU A 436 0.23 17.11 -18.88
CA GLU A 436 -1.05 17.83 -18.80
C GLU A 436 -2.22 16.88 -18.50
N LYS A 437 -2.19 15.67 -19.07
CA LYS A 437 -3.22 14.65 -18.84
C LYS A 437 -3.23 14.19 -17.37
N ALA A 438 -2.06 13.86 -16.82
CA ALA A 438 -1.95 13.42 -15.44
C ALA A 438 -2.33 14.53 -14.46
N ARG A 439 -1.84 15.75 -14.65
CA ARG A 439 -2.21 16.90 -13.82
C ARG A 439 -3.69 17.25 -13.95
N GLY A 440 -4.26 17.16 -15.15
CA GLY A 440 -5.68 17.41 -15.42
C GLY A 440 -6.61 16.40 -14.78
N LEU A 441 -6.20 15.13 -14.64
CA LEU A 441 -6.97 14.11 -13.93
C LEU A 441 -6.99 14.34 -12.41
N PHE A 442 -5.94 14.89 -11.82
CA PHE A 442 -5.95 15.26 -10.40
C PHE A 442 -6.73 16.56 -10.17
N TYR A 443 -6.52 17.57 -11.01
CA TYR A 443 -7.14 18.90 -10.91
C TYR A 443 -8.36 19.04 -11.85
N ILE A 444 -9.25 18.04 -11.89
CA ILE A 444 -10.47 18.13 -12.70
C ILE A 444 -11.30 19.34 -12.20
N PRO A 445 -11.57 20.34 -13.05
CA PRO A 445 -12.33 21.50 -12.61
C PRO A 445 -13.77 21.09 -12.28
N GLN A 446 -14.35 21.71 -11.25
CA GLN A 446 -15.72 21.42 -10.82
C GLN A 446 -16.74 21.56 -11.96
N SER A 447 -16.50 22.47 -12.91
CA SER A 447 -17.34 22.66 -14.10
C SER A 447 -17.36 21.48 -15.08
N ALA A 448 -16.40 20.56 -15.00
CA ALA A 448 -16.38 19.34 -15.80
C ALA A 448 -17.24 18.20 -15.20
N PHE A 449 -17.68 18.35 -13.94
CA PHE A 449 -18.52 17.34 -13.31
C PHE A 449 -19.95 17.36 -13.92
N PRO A 450 -20.55 16.19 -14.18
CA PRO A 450 -21.93 16.11 -14.66
C PRO A 450 -22.90 16.81 -13.70
N LYS A 451 -23.94 17.46 -14.24
CA LYS A 451 -24.93 18.18 -13.42
C LYS A 451 -25.67 17.26 -12.45
N GLU A 452 -25.77 15.98 -12.81
CA GLU A 452 -26.38 14.91 -12.04
C GLU A 452 -25.50 14.51 -10.84
N SER A 453 -24.19 14.77 -10.89
CA SER A 453 -23.29 14.55 -9.76
C SER A 453 -23.44 15.70 -8.76
N PRO A 454 -23.70 15.42 -7.46
CA PRO A 454 -23.72 16.45 -6.42
C PRO A 454 -22.40 17.23 -6.29
N CYS A 455 -21.30 16.66 -6.78
CA CYS A 455 -20.01 17.34 -6.78
C CYS A 455 -19.98 18.59 -7.70
N SER A 456 -20.83 18.65 -8.73
CA SER A 456 -20.87 19.77 -9.69
C SER A 456 -21.21 21.13 -9.07
N ALA A 457 -21.89 21.16 -7.92
CA ALA A 457 -22.25 22.38 -7.19
C ALA A 457 -21.83 22.35 -5.71
N CYS A 458 -20.99 21.39 -5.31
CA CYS A 458 -20.56 21.23 -3.92
C CYS A 458 -19.66 22.40 -3.47
N PRO A 459 -19.97 23.08 -2.35
CA PRO A 459 -19.15 24.19 -1.85
C PRO A 459 -17.79 23.72 -1.29
N GLU A 460 -17.69 22.46 -0.85
CA GLU A 460 -16.48 21.85 -0.27
C GLU A 460 -15.65 21.08 -1.34
N PHE A 461 -15.88 21.37 -2.63
CA PHE A 461 -15.33 20.59 -3.73
C PHE A 461 -13.80 20.54 -3.73
N LYS A 462 -13.14 21.68 -3.56
CA LYS A 462 -11.68 21.77 -3.66
C LYS A 462 -11.01 21.07 -2.49
N GLU A 463 -11.48 21.32 -1.27
CA GLU A 463 -10.99 20.69 -0.04
C GLU A 463 -11.20 19.17 -0.09
N CYS A 464 -12.29 18.71 -0.71
CA CYS A 464 -12.58 17.30 -0.87
C CYS A 464 -11.75 16.63 -1.97
N ARG A 465 -11.85 17.11 -3.21
CA ARG A 465 -11.28 16.47 -4.41
C ARG A 465 -9.79 16.71 -4.57
N TYR A 466 -9.28 17.88 -4.18
CA TYR A 466 -7.84 18.20 -4.23
C TYR A 466 -7.13 17.98 -2.89
N GLY A 467 -7.90 17.69 -1.83
CA GLY A 467 -7.39 17.28 -0.51
C GLY A 467 -7.21 15.77 -0.44
N LYS A 468 -8.01 15.10 0.40
CA LYS A 468 -7.93 13.63 0.58
C LYS A 468 -8.41 12.82 -0.63
N GLY A 469 -9.11 13.45 -1.58
CA GLY A 469 -9.77 12.76 -2.68
C GLY A 469 -10.97 11.92 -2.21
N VAL A 470 -11.42 11.04 -3.09
CA VAL A 470 -12.45 10.03 -2.83
C VAL A 470 -12.07 8.71 -3.51
N CYS A 471 -12.64 7.59 -3.04
CA CYS A 471 -12.46 6.31 -3.69
C CYS A 471 -13.29 6.25 -5.00
N TRP A 472 -12.60 6.25 -6.14
CA TRP A 472 -13.24 6.18 -7.46
C TRP A 472 -14.01 4.87 -7.65
N THR A 473 -13.47 3.76 -7.14
CA THR A 473 -14.09 2.44 -7.28
C THR A 473 -15.31 2.30 -6.39
N GLU A 474 -15.30 2.85 -5.18
CA GLU A 474 -16.49 2.87 -4.31
C GLU A 474 -17.64 3.67 -4.96
N ALA A 475 -17.34 4.82 -5.58
CA ALA A 475 -18.34 5.58 -6.34
C ALA A 475 -18.89 4.76 -7.53
N MET A 476 -18.02 4.16 -8.34
CA MET A 476 -18.44 3.29 -9.45
C MET A 476 -19.22 2.05 -8.98
N ALA A 477 -18.84 1.47 -7.85
CA ALA A 477 -19.50 0.30 -7.30
C ALA A 477 -20.93 0.62 -6.87
N ALA A 478 -21.14 1.81 -6.30
CA ALA A 478 -22.45 2.26 -5.84
C ALA A 478 -23.36 2.80 -6.95
N TYR A 479 -22.80 3.53 -7.93
CA TYR A 479 -23.55 4.27 -8.93
C TYR A 479 -23.36 3.77 -10.37
N GLY A 480 -22.50 2.77 -10.61
CA GLY A 480 -22.13 2.26 -11.93
C GLY A 480 -20.85 2.89 -12.50
N GLU A 481 -20.17 2.16 -13.41
CA GLU A 481 -18.85 2.55 -13.97
C GLU A 481 -18.87 3.93 -14.68
N ASP A 482 -19.99 4.30 -15.31
CA ASP A 482 -20.13 5.60 -15.98
C ASP A 482 -20.21 6.78 -15.00
N ASN A 483 -20.56 6.53 -13.73
CA ASN A 483 -20.74 7.53 -12.69
C ASN A 483 -19.50 7.70 -11.80
N TRP A 484 -18.30 7.44 -12.32
CA TRP A 484 -17.03 7.58 -11.59
C TRP A 484 -16.79 8.98 -10.98
N MET A 485 -17.42 10.03 -11.51
CA MET A 485 -17.37 11.40 -10.96
C MET A 485 -18.44 11.68 -9.88
N PHE A 486 -19.17 10.68 -9.41
CA PHE A 486 -20.09 10.83 -8.27
C PHE A 486 -19.31 10.90 -6.95
N PRO A 487 -19.92 11.43 -5.87
CA PRO A 487 -19.37 11.26 -4.53
C PRO A 487 -19.38 9.77 -4.14
N VAL A 488 -18.59 9.38 -3.14
CA VAL A 488 -18.72 8.06 -2.51
C VAL A 488 -19.97 8.00 -1.61
N PRO A 489 -20.58 6.83 -1.36
CA PRO A 489 -21.82 6.72 -0.56
C PRO A 489 -21.71 7.24 0.88
N SER A 490 -20.50 7.20 1.45
CA SER A 490 -20.20 7.77 2.77
C SER A 490 -20.19 9.31 2.80
N CYS A 491 -20.22 9.98 1.64
CA CYS A 491 -20.29 11.44 1.57
C CYS A 491 -21.64 11.96 2.10
N PRO A 492 -21.65 13.07 2.88
CA PRO A 492 -22.88 13.66 3.41
C PRO A 492 -23.82 14.21 2.33
N HIS A 493 -23.30 14.45 1.11
CA HIS A 493 -24.07 14.91 -0.06
C HIS A 493 -24.37 13.79 -1.07
N ALA A 494 -24.05 12.53 -0.73
CA ALA A 494 -24.23 11.42 -1.65
C ALA A 494 -25.73 11.12 -1.86
N PRO A 495 -26.16 10.84 -3.10
CA PRO A 495 -27.50 10.30 -3.33
C PRO A 495 -27.53 8.83 -2.87
N SER A 496 -28.74 8.26 -2.76
CA SER A 496 -28.90 6.82 -2.54
C SER A 496 -28.17 6.03 -3.63
N GLY A 497 -27.36 5.05 -3.23
CA GLY A 497 -26.69 4.14 -4.16
C GLY A 497 -27.69 3.29 -4.95
N TYR A 498 -27.30 2.91 -6.17
CA TYR A 498 -28.07 1.95 -6.99
C TYR A 498 -27.80 0.51 -6.57
N ASN A 499 -26.59 0.27 -6.05
CA ASN A 499 -26.12 -1.03 -5.59
C ASN A 499 -25.81 -1.01 -4.09
N ASP A 500 -25.94 -2.17 -3.44
CA ASP A 500 -25.43 -2.36 -2.09
C ASP A 500 -23.93 -2.66 -2.15
N ILE A 501 -23.16 -1.91 -1.36
CA ILE A 501 -21.70 -2.01 -1.28
C ILE A 501 -21.20 -2.37 0.11
N LEU A 502 -22.12 -2.56 1.07
CA LEU A 502 -21.77 -2.93 2.44
C LEU A 502 -21.37 -4.40 2.48
N ILE A 503 -20.29 -4.68 3.20
CA ILE A 503 -19.72 -6.03 3.32
C ILE A 503 -20.69 -7.01 4.03
N TRP A 504 -21.72 -6.52 4.74
CA TRP A 504 -22.66 -7.30 5.55
C TRP A 504 -24.13 -6.92 5.44
#